data_AF-A0A7Y8RJA9-F1
#
_entry.id   AF-A0A7Y8RJA9-F1
#
_cell.length_a   1.000
_cell.length_b   1.000
_cell.length_c   1.000
_cell.angle_alpha   90.00
_cell.angle_beta   90.00
_cell.angle_gamma   90.00
#
_symmetry.space_group_name_H-M   'P 1'
#
loop_
_entity.id
_entity.type
_entity.pdbx_description
1 polymer ?
#
loop_
_entity_poly.entity_id
_entity_poly.type
_entity_poly.pdbx_seq_one_letter_code
_entity_poly.pdbx_strand_id
1 'polypeptide(L)' 'MNLTDATLVLLLAVRIHGTDEAVRASAKSVVKKLPRSKRDLIYKVIDSRSPLELVDFLAQNLEAE' A
#
# COMPACT_ATOMS: atom_id res chain seq x y z
N MET A 1 1.91 -14.03 -4.93
CA MET A 1 1.72 -12.57 -4.84
C MET A 1 3.08 -11.91 -4.98
N ASN A 2 3.20 -10.94 -5.88
CA ASN A 2 4.40 -10.15 -6.09
C ASN A 2 4.18 -8.69 -5.62
N LEU A 3 5.18 -7.82 -5.79
CA LEU A 3 5.09 -6.43 -5.36
C LEU A 3 4.00 -5.66 -6.14
N THR A 4 3.87 -5.89 -7.45
CA THR A 4 2.85 -5.27 -8.30
C THR A 4 1.45 -5.57 -7.81
N ASP A 5 1.17 -6.84 -7.45
CA ASP A 5 -0.12 -7.24 -6.88
C ASP A 5 -0.42 -6.46 -5.58
N ALA A 6 0.58 -6.29 -4.72
CA ALA A 6 0.43 -5.56 -3.46
C ALA A 6 0.19 -4.06 -3.69
N THR A 7 0.92 -3.46 -4.63
CA THR A 7 0.72 -2.06 -5.03
C THR A 7 -0.68 -1.84 -5.56
N LEU A 8 -1.18 -2.71 -6.46
CA LEU A 8 -2.55 -2.62 -6.97
C LEU A 8 -3.60 -2.69 -5.86
N VAL A 9 -3.45 -3.59 -4.89
CA VAL A 9 -4.36 -3.68 -3.74
C VAL A 9 -4.37 -2.38 -2.92
N LEU A 10 -3.20 -1.77 -2.69
CA LEU A 10 -3.12 -0.51 -1.95
C LEU A 10 -3.77 0.65 -2.71
N LEU A 11 -3.48 0.78 -4.01
CA LEU A 11 -4.08 1.81 -4.86
C LEU A 11 -5.61 1.67 -4.93
N LEU A 12 -6.12 0.44 -5.04
CA LEU A 12 -7.56 0.18 -5.01
C LEU A 12 -8.17 0.50 -3.64
N ALA A 13 -7.47 0.19 -2.54
CA ALA A 13 -7.96 0.52 -1.20
C ALA A 13 -8.11 2.03 -1.00
N VAL A 14 -7.15 2.82 -1.49
CA VAL A 14 -7.24 4.28 -1.52
C VAL A 14 -8.47 4.73 -2.31
N ARG A 15 -8.64 4.23 -3.55
CA ARG A 15 -9.71 4.69 -4.45
C ARG A 15 -11.11 4.27 -4.04
N ILE A 16 -11.27 3.09 -3.44
CA ILE A 16 -12.59 2.54 -3.06
C ILE A 16 -13.01 3.04 -1.68
N HIS A 17 -12.08 3.05 -0.71
CA HIS A 17 -12.42 3.33 0.68
C HIS A 17 -12.06 4.75 1.12
N GLY A 18 -10.96 5.31 0.62
CA GLY A 18 -10.56 6.69 0.93
C GLY A 18 -10.23 6.96 2.40
N THR A 19 -9.87 5.93 3.19
CA THR A 19 -9.55 6.08 4.62
C THR A 19 -8.24 5.40 5.00
N ASP A 20 -7.56 5.95 6.01
CA ASP A 20 -6.31 5.42 6.53
C ASP A 20 -6.48 4.00 7.09
N GLU A 21 -7.59 3.72 7.77
CA GLU A 21 -7.89 2.41 8.35
C GLU A 21 -7.99 1.34 7.27
N ALA A 22 -8.67 1.64 6.15
CA ALA A 22 -8.86 0.70 5.06
C ALA A 22 -7.55 0.41 4.32
N VAL A 23 -6.72 1.44 4.08
CA VAL A 23 -5.39 1.26 3.50
C VAL A 23 -4.51 0.43 4.42
N ARG A 24 -4.51 0.70 5.73
CA ARG A 24 -3.73 -0.05 6.72
C ARG A 24 -4.19 -1.51 6.82
N ALA A 25 -5.50 -1.75 6.83
CA ALA A 25 -6.08 -3.10 6.84
C ALA A 25 -5.67 -3.87 5.58
N SER A 26 -5.75 -3.22 4.42
CA SER A 26 -5.33 -3.79 3.12
C SER A 26 -3.83 -4.13 3.14
N ALA A 27 -2.97 -3.23 3.60
CA ALA A 27 -1.54 -3.46 3.76
C ALA A 27 -1.22 -4.65 4.66
N LYS A 28 -1.88 -4.75 5.83
CA LYS A 28 -1.76 -5.89 6.75
C LYS A 28 -2.21 -7.22 6.11
N SER A 29 -3.21 -7.19 5.24
CA SER A 29 -3.72 -8.38 4.55
C SER A 29 -2.76 -8.93 3.49
N VAL A 30 -1.92 -8.07 2.89
CA VAL A 30 -1.01 -8.44 1.80
C VAL A 30 0.43 -8.69 2.26
N VAL A 31 0.88 -8.09 3.37
CA VAL A 31 2.28 -8.19 3.83
C VAL A 31 2.74 -9.64 4.05
N LYS A 32 1.86 -10.50 4.60
CA LYS A 32 2.18 -11.91 4.84
C LYS A 32 2.21 -12.74 3.56
N LYS A 33 1.59 -12.26 2.48
CA LYS A 33 1.53 -12.93 1.16
C LYS A 33 2.76 -12.65 0.30
N LEU A 34 3.59 -11.67 0.68
CA LEU A 34 4.83 -11.32 -0.01
C LEU A 34 6.04 -12.12 0.52
N PRO A 35 7.06 -12.37 -0.33
CA PRO A 35 8.38 -12.82 0.12
C PRO A 35 8.96 -11.84 1.13
N ARG A 36 9.67 -12.35 2.15
CA ARG A 36 10.18 -11.53 3.27
C ARG A 36 11.03 -10.33 2.80
N SER A 37 11.85 -10.52 1.77
CA SER A 37 12.71 -9.49 1.17
C SER A 37 11.95 -8.33 0.49
N LYS A 38 10.63 -8.46 0.28
CA LYS A 38 9.79 -7.45 -0.39
C LYS A 38 8.76 -6.79 0.54
N ARG A 39 8.81 -7.08 1.85
CA ARG A 39 7.82 -6.58 2.83
C ARG A 39 8.10 -5.16 3.33
N ASP A 40 9.32 -4.67 3.15
CA ASP A 40 9.81 -3.41 3.73
C ASP A 40 8.90 -2.22 3.38
N LEU A 41 8.55 -2.06 2.10
CA LEU A 41 7.66 -0.99 1.64
C LEU A 41 6.26 -1.10 2.28
N ILE A 42 5.73 -2.32 2.43
CA ILE A 42 4.41 -2.53 3.01
C ILE A 42 4.41 -2.22 4.50
N TYR A 43 5.48 -2.55 5.22
CA TYR A 43 5.61 -2.15 6.63
C TYR A 43 5.65 -0.63 6.79
N LYS A 44 6.33 0.11 5.90
CA LYS A 44 6.28 1.59 5.91
C LYS A 44 4.85 2.12 5.79
N VAL A 45 4.01 1.51 4.95
CA VAL A 45 2.59 1.86 4.85
C VAL A 45 1.85 1.49 6.13
N ILE A 46 2.07 0.29 6.67
CA ILE A 46 1.42 -0.18 7.91
C ILE A 46 1.75 0.71 9.11
N ASP A 47 2.98 1.23 9.19
CA ASP A 47 3.47 2.01 10.32
C ASP A 47 3.30 3.53 10.13
N SER A 48 2.89 3.96 8.93
CA SER A 48 2.62 5.38 8.64
C SER A 48 1.51 5.94 9.53
N ARG A 49 1.61 7.22 9.88
CA ARG A 49 0.53 7.96 10.54
C ARG A 49 -0.62 8.24 9.57
N SER A 50 -0.30 8.57 8.32
CA SER A 50 -1.23 8.81 7.21
C SER A 50 -0.93 7.85 6.04
N PRO A 51 -1.31 6.57 6.12
CA PRO A 51 -1.12 5.61 5.03
C PRO A 51 -1.84 5.97 3.74
N LEU A 52 -2.99 6.66 3.80
CA LEU A 52 -3.72 7.15 2.62
C LEU A 52 -2.84 8.13 1.82
N GLU A 53 -2.38 9.21 2.47
CA GLU A 53 -1.51 10.22 1.86
C GLU A 53 -0.22 9.62 1.31
N LEU A 54 0.39 8.68 2.03
CA LEU A 54 1.60 8.00 1.57
C LEU A 54 1.36 7.21 0.29
N VAL A 55 0.26 6.46 0.19
CA VAL A 55 -0.05 5.68 -1.01
C VAL A 55 -0.45 6.61 -2.15
N ASP A 56 -1.19 7.69 -1.91
CA ASP A 56 -1.48 8.72 -2.91
C ASP A 56 -0.21 9.38 -3.46
N PHE A 57 0.75 9.71 -2.59
CA PHE A 57 2.05 10.22 -3.01
C PHE A 57 2.79 9.20 -3.89
N LEU A 58 2.81 7.93 -3.51
CA LEU A 58 3.43 6.86 -4.32
C LEU A 58 2.72 6.71 -5.68
N ALA A 59 1.41 6.87 -5.73
CA ALA A 59 0.62 6.80 -6.97
C ALA A 59 0.97 7.95 -7.92
N GLN A 60 1.07 9.17 -7.42
CA GLN A 60 1.43 10.35 -8.22
C GLN A 60 2.82 10.24 -8.83
N ASN A 61 3.78 9.62 -8.13
CA ASN A 61 5.12 9.39 -8.65
C ASN A 61 5.20 8.24 -9.66
N LEU A 62 4.15 7.40 -9.77
CA LEU A 62 4.04 6.36 -10.79
C LEU A 62 3.58 6.90 -12.15
N GLU A 63 2.79 7.97 -12.15
CA GLU A 63 2.30 8.64 -13.38
C GLU A 63 3.32 9.63 -13.98
N ALA A 64 4.40 9.92 -13.24
CA ALA A 64 5.44 10.87 -13.64
C ALA A 64 6.53 10.27 -14.56
N GLU A 65 6.45 8.97 -14.87
CA GLU A 65 7.24 8.25 -15.90
C GLU A 65 6.41 7.99 -17.16
#